data_AF-A0A8T7KKL4-F1
#
_entry.id   AF-A0A8T7KKL4-F1
#
_cell.length_a   1.000
_cell.length_b   1.000
_cell.length_c   1.000
_cell.angle_alpha   90.00
_cell.angle_beta   90.00
_cell.angle_gamma   90.00
#
_symmetry.space_group_name_H-M   'P 1'
#
loop_
_entity.id
_entity.type
_entity.pdbx_description
1 polymer ?
#
loop_
_entity_poly.entity_id
_entity_poly.type
_entity_poly.pdbx_seq_one_letter_code
_entity_poly.pdbx_strand_id
1 'polypeptide(L)' 'MPSRSSVRTNIVIFTILGFVVALLIHFIVLSSVRYNWLDNLAPDGTPVSVFLLNYLGALLG' A
#
# COMPACT_ATOMS: atom_id res chain seq x y z
N MET A 1 -24.98 -33.59 11.73
CA MET A 1 -25.28 -32.18 11.41
C MET A 1 -24.03 -31.57 10.78
N PRO A 2 -24.02 -31.20 9.49
CA PRO A 2 -22.81 -30.63 8.89
C PRO A 2 -22.52 -29.28 9.55
N SER A 3 -21.28 -29.11 10.02
CA SER A 3 -20.85 -27.92 10.75
C SER A 3 -20.86 -26.71 9.81
N ARG A 4 -21.81 -25.80 10.05
CA ARG A 4 -21.94 -24.51 9.34
C ARG A 4 -20.69 -23.61 9.46
N SER A 5 -19.70 -24.01 10.25
CA SER A 5 -18.43 -23.29 10.47
C SER A 5 -17.45 -23.38 9.29
N SER A 6 -17.49 -24.46 8.49
CA SER A 6 -16.48 -24.68 7.44
C SER A 6 -16.51 -23.59 6.36
N VAL A 7 -17.71 -23.14 5.97
CA VAL A 7 -17.89 -22.07 4.97
C VAL A 7 -17.36 -20.73 5.47
N ARG A 8 -17.65 -20.37 6.73
CA ARG A 8 -17.18 -19.11 7.33
C ARG A 8 -15.66 -19.12 7.48
N THR A 9 -15.09 -20.23 7.92
CA THR A 9 -13.63 -20.39 8.05
C THR A 9 -12.94 -20.30 6.68
N ASN A 10 -13.49 -20.92 5.64
CA ASN A 10 -12.93 -20.83 4.30
C ASN A 10 -12.94 -19.38 3.78
N ILE A 11 -14.05 -18.66 3.92
CA ILE A 11 -14.14 -17.25 3.50
C ILE A 11 -13.09 -16.42 4.23
N VAL A 12 -12.97 -16.58 5.56
CA VAL A 12 -11.98 -15.86 6.38
C VAL A 12 -10.56 -16.15 5.89
N ILE A 13 -10.21 -17.42 5.71
CA ILE A 13 -8.87 -17.82 5.23
C ILE A 13 -8.60 -17.25 3.84
N PHE A 14 -9.55 -17.34 2.91
CA PHE A 14 -9.38 -16.79 1.56
C PHE A 14 -9.23 -15.26 1.58
N THR A 15 -10.01 -14.56 2.41
CA THR A 15 -9.85 -13.10 2.53
C THR A 15 -8.53 -12.72 3.16
N ILE A 16 -8.04 -13.42 4.18
CA ILE A 16 -6.74 -13.13 4.81
C ILE A 16 -5.61 -13.43 3.83
N LEU A 17 -5.60 -14.61 3.21
CA LEU A 17 -4.57 -14.98 2.24
C LEU A 17 -4.59 -14.05 1.02
N GLY A 18 -5.78 -13.79 0.47
CA GLY A 18 -5.94 -12.89 -0.67
C GLY A 18 -5.55 -11.45 -0.33
N PHE A 19 -5.91 -10.95 0.84
CA PHE A 19 -5.57 -9.60 1.29
C PHE A 19 -4.06 -9.45 1.53
N VAL A 20 -3.43 -10.42 2.20
CA VAL A 20 -1.97 -10.42 2.41
C VAL A 20 -1.24 -10.42 1.07
N VAL A 21 -1.66 -11.27 0.13
CA VAL A 21 -1.06 -11.31 -1.23
C VAL A 21 -1.29 -9.99 -1.97
N ALA A 22 -2.49 -9.42 -1.91
CA ALA A 22 -2.82 -8.15 -2.56
C ALA A 22 -1.94 -7.02 -2.01
N LEU A 23 -1.80 -6.90 -0.68
CA LEU A 23 -0.92 -5.91 -0.06
C LEU A 23 0.54 -6.14 -0.45
N LEU A 24 1.01 -7.39 -0.42
CA LEU A 24 2.38 -7.74 -0.78
C LEU A 24 2.72 -7.30 -2.21
N ILE A 25 1.83 -7.55 -3.18
CA ILE A 25 2.01 -7.09 -4.56
C ILE A 25 2.04 -5.55 -4.63
N HIS A 26 1.15 -4.86 -3.93
CA HIS A 26 1.15 -3.40 -3.90
C HIS A 26 2.46 -2.85 -3.34
N PHE A 27 2.97 -3.40 -2.23
CA PHE A 27 4.25 -3.01 -1.66
C PHE A 27 5.43 -3.28 -2.61
N ILE A 28 5.42 -4.41 -3.34
CA ILE A 28 6.44 -4.70 -4.35
C ILE A 28 6.42 -3.68 -5.48
N VAL A 29 5.23 -3.37 -6.00
CA VAL A 29 5.05 -2.39 -7.08
C VAL A 29 5.49 -1.00 -6.64
N LEU A 30 5.08 -0.57 -5.45
CA LEU A 30 5.48 0.72 -4.85
C LEU A 30 6.97 0.78 -4.51
N SER A 31 7.62 -0.35 -4.24
CA SER A 31 9.07 -0.40 -4.03
C SER A 31 9.87 -0.25 -5.33
N SER A 32 9.24 -0.41 -6.50
CA SER A 32 9.94 -0.33 -7.79
C SER A 32 10.01 1.11 -8.30
N VAL A 33 11.21 1.57 -8.64
CA VAL A 33 11.44 2.93 -9.18
C VAL A 33 10.56 3.26 -10.39
N ARG A 34 10.27 2.26 -11.26
CA ARG A 34 9.48 2.49 -12.49
C ARG A 34 7.98 2.39 -12.30
N TYR A 35 7.52 1.60 -11.33
CA TYR A 35 6.10 1.32 -11.14
C TYR A 35 5.52 1.95 -9.86
N ASN A 36 6.35 2.65 -9.10
CA ASN A 36 5.93 3.42 -7.95
C ASN A 36 5.11 4.63 -8.41
N TRP A 37 3.81 4.46 -8.49
CA TRP A 37 2.91 5.57 -8.82
C TRP A 37 2.84 6.63 -7.72
N LEU A 38 3.24 6.35 -6.46
CA LEU A 38 3.30 7.39 -5.42
C LEU A 38 4.40 8.42 -5.69
N ASP A 39 5.52 7.99 -6.28
CA ASP A 39 6.61 8.90 -6.68
C ASP A 39 6.22 9.74 -7.90
N ASN A 40 5.35 9.20 -8.77
CA ASN A 40 4.83 9.92 -9.95
C ASN A 40 3.84 11.04 -9.59
N LEU A 41 3.36 11.12 -8.34
CA LEU A 41 2.52 12.24 -7.87
C LEU A 41 3.35 13.46 -7.44
N ALA A 42 4.67 13.31 -7.26
CA ALA A 42 5.52 14.45 -7.02
C ALA A 42 5.83 15.15 -8.36
N PRO A 43 5.63 16.48 -8.47
CA PRO A 43 6.15 17.22 -9.60
C PRO A 43 7.67 16.97 -9.63
N ASP A 44 8.15 16.48 -10.77
CA ASP A 44 9.57 16.43 -11.11
C ASP A 44 10.39 15.29 -10.48
N GLY A 45 9.74 14.20 -10.04
CA GLY A 45 10.45 13.03 -9.48
C GLY A 45 11.19 13.33 -8.18
N THR A 46 10.77 14.40 -7.50
CA THR A 46 11.27 14.74 -6.17
C THR A 46 10.63 13.80 -5.16
N PRO A 47 11.41 13.13 -4.29
CA PRO A 47 10.82 12.24 -3.30
C PRO A 47 9.81 13.01 -2.44
N VAL A 48 8.64 12.42 -2.20
CA VAL A 48 7.57 13.03 -1.40
C VAL A 48 8.07 13.51 -0.03
N SER A 49 9.10 12.86 0.54
CA SER A 49 9.77 13.28 1.77
C SER A 49 10.42 14.66 1.67
N VAL A 50 11.03 14.98 0.53
CA VAL A 50 11.66 16.28 0.26
C VAL A 50 10.59 17.36 0.08
N PHE A 51 9.48 17.03 -0.60
CA PHE A 51 8.35 17.93 -0.75
C PHE A 51 7.72 18.28 0.62
N LEU A 52 7.52 17.27 1.48
CA LEU A 52 6.99 17.45 2.83
C LEU A 52 7.92 18.28 3.72
N LEU A 53 9.23 18.06 3.65
CA LEU A 53 10.24 18.86 4.36
C LEU A 53 10.21 20.33 3.92
N ASN A 54 10.12 20.59 2.62
CA ASN A 54 10.00 21.96 2.11
C ASN A 54 8.71 22.64 2.57
N TYR A 55 7.59 21.91 2.58
CA TYR A 55 6.30 22.45 3.02
C TYR A 55 6.31 22.78 4.52
N LEU A 56 6.92 21.92 5.34
CA LEU A 56 7.06 22.15 6.78
C LEU A 56 8.05 23.28 7.10
N GLY A 57 9.15 23.37 6.35
CA GLY A 57 10.09 24.48 6.45
C GLY A 57 9.45 25.82 6.08
N ALA A 58 8.59 25.85 5.06
CA ALA A 58 7.86 27.06 4.65
C ALA A 58 6.74 27.47 5.61
N LEU A 59 6.22 26.54 6.43
CA LEU A 59 5.16 26.82 7.42
C LEU A 59 5.73 27.32 8.76
N LEU A 60 6.96 26.91 9.10
CA LEU A 60 7.60 27.20 10.40
C LEU A 60 8.65 28.32 10.35
N GLY A 61 9.02 28.79 9.16
CA GLY A 61 9.92 29.95 8.94
C GLY A 61 9.14 31.23 8.68
#